data_AF-A0A225DCL5-F1
#
_entry.id   AF-A0A225DCL5-F1
#
_cell.length_a   1.000
_cell.length_b   1.000
_cell.length_c   1.000
_cell.angle_alpha   90.00
_cell.angle_beta   90.00
_cell.angle_gamma   90.00
#
_symmetry.space_group_name_H-M   'P 1'
#
loop_
_entity.id
_entity.type
_entity.pdbx_description
1 polymer ?
#
loop_
_entity_poly.entity_id
_entity_poly.type
_entity_poly.pdbx_seq_one_letter_code
_entity_poly.pdbx_strand_id
1 'polypeptide(L)'
;MCKACLGVSAPARPLYSQLPRALAVRMTCEALAAAVRRDGELVERVIVGCRVAAESFQEIDPHPADELRTRIDRLDQIKFVLRNSGETDADRAEAEVELRRMRRERDDIRAMLAAANAPADVAIPSDAEVRALVADMGRILTGLAGGTDADARQVRVLIDRLTGGRIDLEQIGERRAKRGWLRGRFRLRLAAAVHPAAAVDDAPVVVIDYRDDGPALPDEFIADVKQMYDEGLLLRVIATRLGVHRNRVMDALDAWYARRGEERPDGRGRRTILTTKQATVPSMWRLPTGSRICRIPGARSRRSRPPGVDGCHGPGGLAALAHESGVDRPGRPGGAKGAPPAAQQAPPVAPDSVDATGGRPPPEQ
;
A
#
# COMPACT_ATOMS: atom_id res chain seq x y z
N MET A 1 -3.83 10.96 -5.21
CA MET A 1 -2.58 11.26 -5.95
C MET A 1 -1.60 11.86 -4.94
N CYS A 2 -0.34 11.40 -4.87
CA CYS A 2 0.61 11.99 -3.91
C CYS A 2 0.98 13.43 -4.33
N LYS A 3 1.42 14.25 -3.37
CA LYS A 3 1.78 15.65 -3.64
C LYS A 3 2.88 15.77 -4.72
N ALA A 4 3.82 14.81 -4.75
CA ALA A 4 4.86 14.77 -5.77
C ALA A 4 4.29 14.57 -7.19
N CYS A 5 3.37 13.62 -7.39
CA CYS A 5 2.74 13.38 -8.69
C CYS A 5 1.86 14.54 -9.16
N LEU A 6 1.27 15.31 -8.24
CA LEU A 6 0.47 16.49 -8.59
C LEU A 6 1.31 17.60 -9.22
N GLY A 7 2.60 17.70 -8.87
CA GLY A 7 3.54 18.67 -9.45
C GLY A 7 4.04 18.31 -10.84
N VAL A 8 3.85 17.08 -11.30
CA VAL A 8 4.31 16.60 -12.62
C VAL A 8 3.23 16.85 -13.68
N SER A 9 3.64 17.24 -14.89
CA SER A 9 2.73 17.45 -16.02
C SER A 9 1.99 16.16 -16.37
N ALA A 10 0.73 16.26 -16.81
CA ALA A 10 -0.12 15.11 -17.09
C ALA A 10 0.52 14.00 -17.95
N PRO A 11 1.26 14.27 -19.06
CA PRO A 11 1.87 13.22 -19.85
C PRO A 11 3.06 12.52 -19.17
N ALA A 12 3.75 13.21 -18.25
CA ALA A 12 4.90 12.68 -17.52
C ALA A 12 4.53 12.01 -16.19
N ARG A 13 3.24 11.97 -15.81
CA ARG A 13 2.82 11.32 -14.57
C ARG A 13 3.01 9.80 -14.65
N PRO A 14 3.61 9.18 -13.62
CA PRO A 14 3.73 7.72 -13.57
C PRO A 14 2.37 7.04 -13.34
N LEU A 15 1.45 7.71 -12.64
CA LEU A 15 0.12 7.20 -12.31
C LEU A 15 -0.98 8.11 -12.88
N TYR A 16 -1.93 7.53 -13.59
CA TYR A 16 -3.10 8.21 -14.20
C TYR A 16 -4.37 8.01 -13.38
N SER A 17 -4.50 6.87 -12.70
CA SER A 17 -5.63 6.56 -11.82
C SER A 17 -5.39 7.12 -10.41
N GLN A 18 -6.46 7.60 -9.77
CA GLN A 18 -6.41 7.99 -8.36
C GLN A 18 -6.89 6.82 -7.50
N LEU A 19 -6.12 6.48 -6.46
CA LEU A 19 -6.54 5.50 -5.47
C LEU A 19 -7.39 6.19 -4.38
N PRO A 20 -8.67 5.83 -4.20
CA PRO A 20 -9.45 6.31 -3.06
C PRO A 20 -8.81 5.86 -1.75
N ARG A 21 -8.63 6.78 -0.79
CA ARG A 21 -7.94 6.48 0.47
C ARG A 21 -8.63 5.38 1.27
N ALA A 22 -9.96 5.40 1.34
CA ALA A 22 -10.74 4.39 2.05
C ALA A 22 -10.54 2.99 1.45
N LEU A 23 -10.59 2.89 0.12
CA LEU A 23 -10.32 1.64 -0.61
C LEU A 23 -8.89 1.14 -0.34
N ALA A 24 -7.90 2.04 -0.44
CA ALA A 24 -6.50 1.71 -0.17
C ALA A 24 -6.31 1.09 1.21
N VAL A 25 -6.86 1.75 2.24
CA VAL A 25 -6.73 1.30 3.63
C VAL A 25 -7.40 -0.05 3.82
N ARG A 26 -8.66 -0.19 3.37
CA ARG A 26 -9.43 -1.44 3.49
C ARG A 26 -8.67 -2.62 2.85
N MET A 27 -8.32 -2.50 1.57
CA MET A 27 -7.65 -3.59 0.85
C MET A 27 -6.25 -3.89 1.39
N THR A 28 -5.53 -2.87 1.86
CA THR A 28 -4.22 -3.08 2.51
C THR A 28 -4.38 -3.82 3.83
N CYS A 29 -5.36 -3.46 4.65
CA CYS A 29 -5.63 -4.16 5.90
C CYS A 29 -6.07 -5.61 5.67
N GLU A 30 -6.97 -5.85 4.70
CA GLU A 30 -7.43 -7.19 4.32
C GLU A 30 -6.27 -8.06 3.83
N ALA A 31 -5.41 -7.53 2.95
CA ALA A 31 -4.25 -8.26 2.44
C ALA A 31 -3.23 -8.57 3.53
N LEU A 32 -2.93 -7.60 4.42
CA LEU A 32 -2.04 -7.82 5.57
C LEU A 32 -2.62 -8.86 6.54
N ALA A 33 -3.90 -8.77 6.87
CA ALA A 33 -4.55 -9.74 7.75
C ALA A 33 -4.57 -11.14 7.14
N ALA A 34 -4.82 -11.25 5.82
CA ALA A 34 -4.74 -12.52 5.11
C ALA A 34 -3.32 -13.09 5.06
N ALA A 35 -2.31 -12.24 4.87
CA ALA A 35 -0.91 -12.66 4.89
C ALA A 35 -0.48 -13.17 6.28
N VAL A 36 -0.84 -12.44 7.35
CA VAL A 36 -0.58 -12.86 8.74
C VAL A 36 -1.26 -14.19 9.07
N ARG A 37 -2.48 -14.45 8.58
CA ARG A 37 -3.19 -15.72 8.82
C ARG A 37 -2.68 -16.89 8.01
N ARG A 38 -2.21 -16.67 6.78
CA ARG A 38 -1.78 -17.75 5.88
C ARG A 38 -0.48 -18.39 6.36
N ASP A 39 0.36 -17.59 6.99
CA ASP A 39 1.70 -17.99 7.35
C ASP A 39 1.69 -18.60 8.76
N GLY A 40 1.44 -19.92 8.84
CA GLY A 40 1.34 -20.65 10.11
C GLY A 40 2.68 -20.74 10.84
N GLU A 41 3.79 -20.79 10.10
CA GLU A 41 5.17 -20.84 10.62
C GLU A 41 5.72 -19.46 11.00
N LEU A 42 4.98 -18.41 10.67
CA LEU A 42 5.36 -17.03 10.90
C LEU A 42 5.71 -16.74 12.35
N VAL A 43 4.86 -17.19 13.27
CA VAL A 43 5.06 -16.98 14.71
C VAL A 43 6.38 -17.61 15.14
N GLU A 44 6.69 -18.81 14.64
CA GLU A 44 7.93 -19.51 14.96
C GLU A 44 9.14 -18.77 14.40
N ARG A 45 9.09 -18.28 13.15
CA ARG A 45 10.15 -17.44 12.58
C ARG A 45 10.37 -16.15 13.35
N VAL A 46 9.30 -15.51 13.83
CA VAL A 46 9.41 -14.32 14.69
C VAL A 46 10.05 -14.67 16.02
N ILE A 47 9.65 -15.76 16.67
CA ILE A 47 10.25 -16.22 17.94
C ILE A 47 11.74 -16.49 17.76
N VAL A 48 12.11 -17.26 16.72
CA VAL A 48 13.51 -17.54 16.38
C VAL A 48 14.27 -16.24 16.11
N GLY A 49 13.72 -15.33 15.31
CA GLY A 49 14.33 -14.03 15.03
C GLY A 49 14.52 -13.17 16.27
N CYS A 50 13.56 -13.17 17.21
CA CYS A 50 13.69 -12.48 18.50
C CYS A 50 14.80 -13.09 19.37
N ARG A 51 14.93 -14.43 19.39
CA ARG A 51 15.99 -15.12 20.15
C ARG A 51 17.37 -14.85 19.56
N VAL A 52 17.54 -14.99 18.24
CA VAL A 52 18.79 -14.66 17.54
C VAL A 52 19.17 -13.20 17.75
N ALA A 53 18.20 -12.29 17.65
CA ALA A 53 18.45 -10.88 17.93
C ALA A 53 18.90 -10.66 19.38
N ALA A 54 18.24 -11.31 20.34
CA ALA A 54 18.61 -11.19 21.74
C ALA A 54 19.99 -11.78 22.04
N GLU A 55 20.32 -12.93 21.46
CA GLU A 55 21.66 -13.53 21.51
C GLU A 55 22.70 -12.55 20.94
N SER A 56 22.42 -11.90 19.81
CA SER A 56 23.33 -10.90 19.23
C SER A 56 23.50 -9.64 20.08
N PHE A 57 22.51 -9.26 20.89
CA PHE A 57 22.66 -8.16 21.87
C PHE A 57 23.36 -8.61 23.15
N GLN A 58 23.26 -9.89 23.50
CA GLN A 58 23.98 -10.49 24.62
C GLN A 58 25.43 -10.79 24.28
N GLU A 59 25.76 -10.90 23.00
CA GLU A 59 27.13 -10.88 22.50
C GLU A 59 27.67 -9.45 22.71
N ILE A 60 28.05 -9.17 23.96
CA ILE A 60 28.71 -7.95 24.41
C ILE A 60 29.86 -7.70 23.43
N ASP A 61 29.89 -6.52 22.80
CA ASP A 61 31.05 -6.10 22.03
C ASP A 61 32.28 -6.25 22.94
N PRO A 62 33.20 -7.19 22.64
CA PRO A 62 34.33 -7.44 23.53
C PRO A 62 35.28 -6.25 23.56
N HIS A 63 35.24 -5.37 22.54
CA HIS A 63 36.24 -4.35 22.34
C HIS A 63 36.30 -3.31 23.47
N PRO A 64 35.18 -2.72 23.95
CA PRO A 64 35.21 -1.82 25.10
C PRO A 64 35.67 -2.51 26.39
N ALA A 65 35.27 -3.77 26.60
CA ALA A 65 35.66 -4.52 27.79
C ALA A 65 37.16 -4.83 27.80
N ASP A 66 37.73 -5.21 26.65
CA ASP A 66 39.15 -5.52 26.50
C ASP A 66 40.05 -4.27 26.59
N GLU A 67 39.60 -3.12 26.09
CA GLU A 67 40.27 -1.84 26.30
C GLU A 67 40.32 -1.46 27.78
N LEU A 68 39.19 -1.60 28.49
CA LEU A 68 39.10 -1.30 29.92
C LEU A 68 39.97 -2.27 30.74
N ARG A 69 40.01 -3.57 30.39
CA ARG A 69 40.91 -4.58 31.00
C ARG A 69 42.38 -4.21 30.78
N THR A 70 42.75 -3.89 29.55
CA THR A 70 44.12 -3.46 29.21
C THR A 70 44.51 -2.21 30.00
N ARG A 71 43.58 -1.27 30.21
CA ARG A 71 43.83 -0.07 31.00
C ARG A 71 44.01 -0.37 32.49
N ILE A 72 43.24 -1.32 33.05
CA ILE A 72 43.44 -1.83 34.41
C ILE A 72 44.83 -2.46 34.55
N ASP A 73 45.24 -3.28 33.59
CA ASP A 73 46.55 -3.94 33.60
C ASP A 73 47.72 -2.95 33.52
N ARG A 74 47.55 -1.84 32.78
CA ARG A 74 48.54 -0.75 32.79
C ARG A 74 48.63 -0.06 34.15
N LEU A 75 47.51 0.08 34.87
CA LEU A 75 47.48 0.66 36.22
C LEU A 75 48.05 -0.27 37.28
N ASP A 76 48.34 -1.53 36.96
CA ASP A 76 49.10 -2.43 37.84
C ASP A 76 50.57 -1.97 38.04
N GLN A 77 51.01 -0.94 37.30
CA GLN A 77 52.22 -0.14 37.55
C GLN A 77 52.23 0.53 38.95
N ILE A 78 51.09 0.57 39.67
CA ILE A 78 51.02 0.88 41.11
C ILE A 78 52.06 0.07 41.92
N LYS A 79 52.32 -1.19 41.55
CA LYS A 79 53.34 -2.03 42.21
C LYS A 79 54.76 -1.46 42.05
N PHE A 80 55.04 -0.79 40.94
CA PHE A 80 56.31 -0.13 40.69
C PHE A 80 56.47 1.13 41.54
N VAL A 81 55.45 1.98 41.62
CA VAL A 81 55.48 3.20 42.47
C VAL A 81 55.65 2.82 43.95
N LEU A 82 54.96 1.77 44.41
CA LEU A 82 55.12 1.25 45.78
C LEU A 82 56.53 0.75 46.10
N ARG A 83 57.26 0.21 45.11
CA ARG A 83 58.64 -0.26 45.28
C ARG A 83 59.68 0.87 45.22
N ASN A 84 59.29 2.05 44.71
CA ASN A 84 60.18 3.19 44.47
C ASN A 84 59.64 4.47 45.12
N SER A 85 59.23 4.42 46.40
CA SER A 85 58.63 5.56 47.11
C SER A 85 59.63 6.68 47.51
N GLY A 86 60.86 6.63 47.02
CA GLY A 86 61.97 7.52 47.39
C GLY A 86 62.45 7.36 48.83
N GLU A 87 63.56 8.03 49.16
CA GLU A 87 64.20 7.99 50.48
C GLU A 87 63.78 9.17 51.37
N THR A 88 63.33 10.28 50.77
CA THR A 88 62.96 11.48 51.53
C THR A 88 61.49 11.49 51.93
N ASP A 89 61.15 12.28 52.95
CA ASP A 89 59.75 12.49 53.37
C ASP A 89 58.90 13.14 52.28
N ALA A 90 59.52 14.01 51.47
CA ALA A 90 58.87 14.64 50.33
C ALA A 90 58.50 13.60 49.26
N ASP A 91 59.44 12.71 48.89
CA ASP A 91 59.19 11.67 47.89
C ASP A 91 58.06 10.72 48.34
N ARG A 92 58.05 10.37 49.64
CA ARG A 92 57.00 9.52 50.22
C ARG A 92 55.63 10.18 50.16
N ALA A 93 55.53 11.48 50.45
CA ALA A 93 54.29 12.23 50.37
C ALA A 93 53.77 12.34 48.92
N GLU A 94 54.66 12.57 47.95
CA GLU A 94 54.30 12.61 46.52
C GLU A 94 53.83 11.23 46.03
N ALA A 95 54.54 10.16 46.41
CA ALA A 95 54.14 8.80 46.10
C ALA A 95 52.76 8.45 46.67
N GLU A 96 52.43 8.89 47.88
CA GLU A 96 51.10 8.71 48.46
C GLU A 96 49.99 9.38 47.66
N VAL A 97 50.20 10.62 47.22
CA VAL A 97 49.21 11.36 46.41
C VAL A 97 48.98 10.65 45.08
N GLU A 98 50.05 10.22 44.41
CA GLU A 98 49.96 9.52 43.13
C GLU A 98 49.29 8.14 43.28
N LEU A 99 49.59 7.41 44.35
CA LEU A 99 48.92 6.15 44.67
C LEU A 99 47.41 6.33 44.91
N ARG A 100 46.99 7.41 45.58
CA ARG A 100 45.55 7.71 45.75
C ARG A 100 44.89 8.01 44.40
N ARG A 101 45.57 8.74 43.51
CA ARG A 101 45.09 9.03 42.14
C ARG A 101 44.90 7.74 41.33
N MET A 102 45.94 6.91 41.25
CA MET A 102 45.90 5.66 40.49
C MET A 102 44.86 4.67 41.03
N ARG A 103 44.65 4.60 42.36
CA ARG A 103 43.60 3.75 42.96
C ARG A 103 42.20 4.21 42.57
N ARG A 104 41.92 5.51 42.62
CA ARG A 104 40.63 6.07 42.16
C ARG A 104 40.39 5.76 40.69
N GLU A 105 41.39 6.02 39.84
CA GLU A 105 41.28 5.75 38.40
C GLU A 105 40.99 4.26 38.14
N ARG A 106 41.65 3.36 38.86
CA ARG A 106 41.39 1.91 38.76
C ARG A 106 39.98 1.55 39.22
N ASP A 107 39.50 2.12 40.31
CA ASP A 107 38.16 1.85 40.83
C ASP A 107 37.08 2.38 39.88
N ASP A 108 37.30 3.54 39.25
CA ASP A 108 36.44 4.11 38.21
C ASP A 108 36.38 3.19 36.97
N ILE A 109 37.53 2.75 36.47
CA ILE A 109 37.61 1.85 35.30
C ILE A 109 36.96 0.49 35.62
N ARG A 110 37.11 -0.02 36.86
CA ARG A 110 36.43 -1.23 37.31
C ARG A 110 34.91 -1.05 37.34
N ALA A 111 34.42 0.10 37.79
CA ALA A 111 32.99 0.42 37.74
C ALA A 111 32.49 0.48 36.29
N MET A 112 33.24 1.10 35.38
CA MET A 112 32.92 1.12 33.95
C MET A 112 32.91 -0.30 33.35
N LEU A 113 33.89 -1.13 33.69
CA LEU A 113 33.96 -2.52 33.22
C LEU A 113 32.80 -3.36 33.79
N ALA A 114 32.42 -3.14 35.04
CA ALA A 114 31.26 -3.79 35.64
C ALA A 114 29.95 -3.36 34.96
N ALA A 115 29.80 -2.08 34.62
CA ALA A 115 28.65 -1.59 33.87
C ALA A 115 28.61 -2.12 32.42
N ALA A 116 29.76 -2.21 31.75
CA ALA A 116 29.88 -2.75 30.39
C ALA A 116 29.60 -4.27 30.35
N ASN A 117 29.95 -5.01 31.41
CA ASN A 117 29.66 -6.43 31.53
C ASN A 117 28.28 -6.73 32.15
N ALA A 118 27.54 -5.71 32.59
CA ALA A 118 26.21 -5.94 33.11
C ALA A 118 25.33 -6.44 31.96
N PRO A 119 24.63 -7.57 32.12
CA PRO A 119 23.74 -8.06 31.07
C PRO A 119 22.71 -6.96 30.81
N ALA A 120 22.64 -6.50 29.56
CA ALA A 120 21.54 -5.64 29.15
C ALA A 120 20.26 -6.43 29.36
N ASP A 121 19.34 -5.91 30.18
CA ASP A 121 18.04 -6.53 30.41
C ASP A 121 17.17 -6.30 29.16
N VAL A 122 17.51 -7.00 28.09
CA VAL A 122 16.75 -7.04 26.86
C VAL A 122 15.58 -7.97 27.13
N ALA A 123 14.44 -7.39 27.45
CA ALA A 123 13.20 -8.14 27.64
C ALA A 123 12.81 -8.84 26.32
N ILE A 124 13.15 -10.12 26.21
CA ILE A 124 12.74 -10.97 25.09
C ILE A 124 11.27 -11.34 25.33
N PRO A 125 10.34 -11.00 24.41
CA PRO A 125 8.96 -11.43 24.53
C PRO A 125 8.90 -12.95 24.57
N SER A 126 8.14 -13.50 25.50
CA SER A 126 7.84 -14.92 25.56
C SER A 126 7.06 -15.37 24.32
N ASP A 127 7.13 -16.67 24.01
CA ASP A 127 6.40 -17.24 22.88
C ASP A 127 4.88 -17.01 22.97
N ALA A 128 4.32 -16.92 24.18
CA ALA A 128 2.90 -16.61 24.41
C ALA A 128 2.59 -15.15 24.09
N GLU A 129 3.46 -14.21 24.48
CA GLU A 129 3.33 -12.78 24.18
C GLU A 129 3.44 -12.50 22.68
N VAL A 130 4.37 -13.16 21.98
CA VAL A 130 4.50 -13.04 20.52
C VAL A 130 3.22 -13.50 19.83
N ARG A 131 2.66 -14.66 20.23
CA ARG A 131 1.38 -15.17 19.69
C ARG A 131 0.23 -14.20 19.94
N ALA A 132 0.13 -13.67 21.16
CA ALA A 132 -0.90 -12.70 21.53
C ALA A 132 -0.77 -11.42 20.68
N LEU A 133 0.44 -10.88 20.52
CA LEU A 133 0.69 -9.69 19.73
C LEU A 133 0.30 -9.88 18.25
N VAL A 134 0.70 -11.00 17.64
CA VAL A 134 0.35 -11.31 16.25
C VAL A 134 -1.17 -11.47 16.08
N ALA A 135 -1.84 -12.15 17.03
CA ALA A 135 -3.30 -12.27 17.04
C ALA A 135 -3.97 -10.89 17.14
N ASP A 136 -3.48 -10.01 18.02
CA ASP A 136 -3.98 -8.66 18.22
C ASP A 136 -3.82 -7.79 16.96
N MET A 137 -2.68 -7.87 16.29
CA MET A 137 -2.47 -7.21 14.99
C MET A 137 -3.49 -7.70 13.97
N GLY A 138 -3.76 -9.01 13.90
CA GLY A 138 -4.79 -9.59 13.04
C GLY A 138 -6.19 -9.06 13.34
N ARG A 139 -6.55 -8.93 14.63
CA ARG A 139 -7.83 -8.34 15.06
C ARG A 139 -7.94 -6.87 14.66
N ILE A 140 -6.90 -6.07 14.91
CA ILE A 140 -6.86 -4.64 14.56
C ILE A 140 -7.01 -4.43 13.04
N LEU A 141 -6.28 -5.20 12.23
CA LEU A 141 -6.36 -5.11 10.77
C LEU A 141 -7.75 -5.51 10.26
N THR A 142 -8.39 -6.52 10.85
CA THR A 142 -9.71 -6.99 10.43
C THR A 142 -10.83 -6.05 10.87
N GLY A 143 -10.74 -5.46 12.07
CA GLY A 143 -11.75 -4.54 12.59
C GLY A 143 -11.92 -3.30 11.71
N LEU A 144 -10.81 -2.74 11.21
CA LEU A 144 -10.86 -1.51 10.41
C LEU A 144 -11.28 -1.72 8.96
N ALA A 145 -11.12 -2.94 8.42
CA ALA A 145 -11.75 -3.31 7.16
C ALA A 145 -13.29 -3.17 7.22
N GLY A 146 -13.87 -3.30 8.44
CA GLY A 146 -15.29 -3.10 8.73
C GLY A 146 -15.73 -1.64 8.93
N GLY A 147 -14.81 -0.66 8.93
CA GLY A 147 -15.15 0.77 8.95
C GLY A 147 -15.35 1.41 10.34
N THR A 148 -14.75 0.87 11.40
CA THR A 148 -14.74 1.53 12.72
C THR A 148 -13.70 2.65 12.80
N ASP A 149 -14.10 3.85 13.21
CA ASP A 149 -13.24 5.05 13.23
C ASP A 149 -12.22 5.08 14.39
N ALA A 150 -12.42 4.28 15.45
CA ALA A 150 -11.68 4.39 16.70
C ALA A 150 -10.15 4.15 16.56
N ASP A 151 -9.70 3.41 15.54
CA ASP A 151 -8.33 2.89 15.48
C ASP A 151 -7.52 3.36 14.26
N ALA A 152 -7.97 4.38 13.52
CA ALA A 152 -7.33 4.80 12.27
C ALA A 152 -5.84 5.20 12.43
N ARG A 153 -5.46 5.75 13.60
CA ARG A 153 -4.05 6.05 13.91
C ARG A 153 -3.23 4.79 14.16
N GLN A 154 -3.75 3.87 14.97
CA GLN A 154 -3.06 2.62 15.30
C GLN A 154 -2.86 1.75 14.06
N VAL A 155 -3.88 1.64 13.20
CA VAL A 155 -3.76 0.95 11.92
C VAL A 155 -2.74 1.59 11.01
N ARG A 156 -2.66 2.92 10.96
CA ARG A 156 -1.63 3.58 10.15
C ARG A 156 -0.22 3.24 10.63
N VAL A 157 0.02 3.27 11.93
CA VAL A 157 1.32 2.87 12.52
C VAL A 157 1.59 1.41 12.22
N LEU A 158 0.58 0.55 12.32
CA LEU A 158 0.70 -0.87 12.05
C LEU A 158 1.03 -1.15 10.56
N ILE A 159 0.34 -0.49 9.62
CA ILE A 159 0.64 -0.58 8.18
C ILE A 159 2.06 -0.10 7.92
N ASP A 160 2.46 1.04 8.49
CA ASP A 160 3.80 1.61 8.33
C ASP A 160 4.87 0.62 8.80
N ARG A 161 4.68 0.04 10.00
CA ARG A 161 5.60 -0.95 10.57
C ARG A 161 5.66 -2.24 9.76
N LEU A 162 4.51 -2.76 9.31
CA LEU A 162 4.40 -4.01 8.54
C LEU A 162 4.95 -3.90 7.11
N THR A 163 4.87 -2.71 6.51
CA THR A 163 5.33 -2.46 5.13
C THR A 163 6.70 -1.81 5.08
N GLY A 164 7.27 -1.40 6.22
CA GLY A 164 8.47 -0.57 6.28
C GLY A 164 8.25 0.83 5.70
N GLY A 165 7.02 1.33 5.75
CA GLY A 165 6.63 2.65 5.22
C GLY A 165 6.66 2.78 3.70
N ARG A 166 6.83 1.67 2.97
CA ARG A 166 6.95 1.68 1.51
C ARG A 166 6.00 0.67 0.85
N ILE A 167 5.15 1.19 -0.02
CA ILE A 167 4.32 0.40 -0.94
C ILE A 167 4.60 0.94 -2.34
N ASP A 168 5.22 0.13 -3.19
CA ASP A 168 5.44 0.49 -4.58
C ASP A 168 4.12 0.32 -5.35
N LEU A 169 3.72 1.35 -6.10
CA LEU A 169 2.48 1.35 -6.87
C LEU A 169 2.78 1.33 -8.36
N GLU A 170 2.17 0.37 -9.06
CA GLU A 170 2.22 0.23 -10.51
C GLU A 170 0.81 0.41 -11.09
N GLN A 171 0.69 1.05 -12.26
CA GLN A 171 -0.59 1.11 -12.96
C GLN A 171 -0.72 -0.07 -13.93
N ILE A 172 -1.81 -0.83 -13.78
CA ILE A 172 -2.17 -1.95 -14.66
C ILE A 172 -3.37 -1.56 -15.51
N GLY A 173 -3.35 -1.93 -16.80
CA GLY A 173 -4.37 -1.58 -17.79
C GLY A 173 -3.96 -0.39 -18.66
N GLU A 174 -4.93 0.28 -19.30
CA GLU A 174 -4.64 1.42 -20.17
C GLU A 174 -4.15 2.62 -19.36
N ARG A 175 -3.18 3.37 -19.90
CA ARG A 175 -2.69 4.66 -19.37
C ARG A 175 -3.68 5.80 -19.65
N ARG A 176 -4.94 5.59 -19.25
CA ARG A 176 -6.04 6.54 -19.41
C ARG A 176 -6.86 6.62 -18.13
N ALA A 177 -7.44 7.80 -17.88
CA ALA A 177 -8.29 8.01 -16.71
C ALA A 177 -9.43 6.98 -16.69
N LYS A 178 -9.60 6.30 -15.55
CA LYS A 178 -10.65 5.28 -15.33
C LYS A 178 -10.55 4.01 -16.19
N ARG A 179 -9.46 3.78 -16.92
CA ARG A 179 -9.25 2.59 -17.78
C ARG A 179 -8.14 1.66 -17.27
N GLY A 180 -7.79 1.76 -15.99
CA GLY A 180 -6.81 0.91 -15.33
C GLY A 180 -6.94 1.01 -13.80
N TRP A 181 -6.32 0.08 -13.11
CA TRP A 181 -6.26 0.02 -11.64
C TRP A 181 -4.80 0.11 -11.17
N LEU A 182 -4.63 0.21 -9.85
CA LEU A 182 -3.30 0.27 -9.25
C LEU A 182 -2.98 -1.07 -8.60
N ARG A 183 -1.76 -1.54 -8.79
CA ARG A 183 -1.21 -2.71 -8.12
C ARG A 183 -0.16 -2.24 -7.12
N GLY A 184 -0.38 -2.52 -5.85
CA GLY A 184 0.59 -2.32 -4.78
C GLY A 184 1.49 -3.54 -4.61
N ARG A 185 2.77 -3.30 -4.34
CA ARG A 185 3.75 -4.32 -3.99
C ARG A 185 4.55 -3.85 -2.78
N PHE A 186 4.74 -4.72 -1.80
CA PHE A 186 5.64 -4.47 -0.66
C PHE A 186 6.15 -5.78 -0.07
N ARG A 187 7.25 -5.72 0.67
CA ARG A 187 7.77 -6.84 1.46
C ARG A 187 7.18 -6.78 2.86
N LEU A 188 6.60 -7.88 3.34
CA LEU A 188 5.98 -7.95 4.67
C LEU A 188 7.05 -8.07 5.76
N ARG A 189 7.18 -7.06 6.62
CA ARG A 189 8.17 -7.01 7.71
C ARG A 189 7.55 -7.38 9.06
N LEU A 190 6.93 -8.55 9.17
CA LEU A 190 6.23 -8.89 10.42
C LEU A 190 7.17 -9.03 11.61
N ALA A 191 8.31 -9.68 11.44
CA ALA A 191 9.25 -9.89 12.55
C ALA A 191 9.75 -8.55 13.11
N ALA A 192 10.14 -7.61 12.24
CA ALA A 192 10.44 -6.23 12.61
C ALA A 192 9.23 -5.50 13.26
N ALA A 193 8.01 -5.86 12.86
CA ALA A 193 6.79 -5.33 13.43
C ALA A 193 6.44 -5.87 14.82
N VAL A 194 7.04 -6.97 15.24
CA VAL A 194 7.00 -7.45 16.63
C VAL A 194 8.19 -6.88 17.39
N HIS A 195 9.40 -7.13 16.89
CA HIS A 195 10.64 -6.69 17.50
C HIS A 195 11.60 -6.15 16.41
N PRO A 196 12.04 -4.88 16.47
CA PRO A 196 12.79 -4.24 15.39
C PRO A 196 14.10 -4.97 15.03
N ALA A 197 14.72 -5.64 16.00
CA ALA A 197 15.95 -6.38 15.77
C ALA A 197 15.75 -7.78 15.18
N ALA A 198 14.52 -8.31 15.18
CA ALA A 198 14.19 -9.60 14.56
C ALA A 198 14.02 -9.47 13.04
N ALA A 199 14.73 -8.55 12.38
CA ALA A 199 14.58 -8.33 10.95
C ALA A 199 15.11 -9.54 10.17
N VAL A 200 14.19 -10.35 9.64
CA VAL A 200 14.51 -11.46 8.74
C VAL A 200 14.41 -10.97 7.29
N ASP A 201 15.42 -11.27 6.48
CA ASP A 201 15.49 -10.83 5.08
C ASP A 201 14.52 -11.57 4.13
N ASP A 202 14.05 -12.76 4.52
CA ASP A 202 13.13 -13.58 3.72
C ASP A 202 11.65 -13.20 3.92
N ALA A 203 11.36 -11.92 3.72
CA ALA A 203 10.01 -11.38 3.83
C ALA A 203 9.19 -11.65 2.56
N PRO A 204 8.00 -12.29 2.65
CA PRO A 204 7.17 -12.54 1.49
C PRO A 204 6.72 -11.22 0.84
N VAL A 205 6.74 -11.19 -0.49
CA VAL A 205 6.24 -10.04 -1.26
C VAL A 205 4.72 -10.14 -1.37
N VAL A 206 4.03 -9.18 -0.78
CA VAL A 206 2.57 -9.06 -0.87
C VAL A 206 2.23 -8.17 -2.07
N VAL A 207 1.34 -8.67 -2.92
CA VAL A 207 0.81 -7.95 -4.09
C VAL A 207 -0.67 -7.69 -3.88
N ILE A 208 -1.10 -6.45 -4.04
CA ILE A 208 -2.49 -6.01 -3.88
C ILE A 208 -2.95 -5.38 -5.18
N ASP A 209 -3.97 -5.95 -5.81
CA ASP A 209 -4.67 -5.28 -6.90
C ASP A 209 -5.77 -4.40 -6.31
N TYR A 210 -5.58 -3.08 -6.30
CA TYR A 210 -6.54 -2.12 -5.77
C TYR A 210 -7.70 -1.89 -6.74
N ARG A 211 -8.59 -2.87 -6.83
CA ARG A 211 -9.81 -2.84 -7.61
C ARG A 211 -10.98 -2.70 -6.65
N ASP A 212 -11.85 -1.72 -6.91
CA ASP A 212 -13.14 -1.68 -6.23
C ASP A 212 -14.08 -2.64 -6.95
N ASP A 213 -13.80 -3.94 -6.83
CA ASP A 213 -14.66 -5.00 -7.37
C ASP A 213 -15.98 -5.09 -6.57
N GLY A 214 -16.19 -4.17 -5.62
CA GLY A 214 -17.26 -4.20 -4.64
C GLY A 214 -17.05 -5.31 -3.61
N PRO A 215 -17.85 -5.34 -2.54
CA PRO A 215 -17.95 -6.54 -1.72
C PRO A 215 -18.41 -7.69 -2.61
N ALA A 216 -17.75 -8.85 -2.47
CA ALA A 216 -18.17 -10.07 -3.14
C ALA A 216 -19.67 -10.27 -2.92
N LEU A 217 -20.40 -10.46 -4.02
CA LEU A 217 -21.85 -10.61 -3.96
C LEU A 217 -22.15 -11.98 -3.33
N PRO A 218 -23.02 -12.06 -2.31
CA PRO A 218 -23.41 -13.34 -1.71
C PRO A 218 -23.95 -14.30 -2.78
N ASP A 219 -23.64 -15.59 -2.65
CA ASP A 219 -24.03 -16.59 -3.64
C ASP A 219 -25.55 -16.71 -3.79
N GLU A 220 -26.28 -16.56 -2.69
CA GLU A 220 -27.75 -16.49 -2.66
C GLU A 220 -28.27 -15.30 -3.49
N PHE A 221 -27.67 -14.12 -3.32
CA PHE A 221 -28.04 -12.93 -4.09
C PHE A 221 -27.77 -13.12 -5.59
N ILE A 222 -26.65 -13.75 -5.94
CA ILE A 222 -26.32 -14.08 -7.33
C ILE A 222 -27.35 -15.05 -7.92
N ALA A 223 -27.74 -16.08 -7.16
CA ALA A 223 -28.76 -17.06 -7.55
C ALA A 223 -30.14 -16.41 -7.73
N ASP A 224 -30.57 -15.58 -6.79
CA ASP A 224 -31.86 -14.87 -6.84
C ASP A 224 -31.94 -13.93 -8.06
N VAL A 225 -30.88 -13.17 -8.31
CA VAL A 225 -30.79 -12.29 -9.49
C VAL A 225 -30.92 -13.10 -10.77
N LYS A 226 -30.25 -14.26 -10.84
CA LYS A 226 -30.33 -15.13 -12.02
C LYS A 226 -31.72 -15.74 -12.17
N GLN A 227 -32.34 -16.22 -11.10
CA GLN A 227 -33.69 -16.77 -11.15
C GLN A 227 -34.68 -15.73 -11.71
N MET A 228 -34.68 -14.51 -11.17
CA MET A 228 -35.53 -13.45 -11.69
C MET A 228 -35.21 -13.08 -13.14
N TYR A 229 -33.94 -13.19 -13.54
CA TYR A 229 -33.52 -12.99 -14.92
C TYR A 229 -34.08 -14.08 -15.85
N ASP A 230 -34.12 -15.32 -15.40
CA ASP A 230 -34.65 -16.46 -16.17
C ASP A 230 -36.18 -16.44 -16.26
N GLU A 231 -36.86 -15.92 -15.22
CA GLU A 231 -38.29 -15.60 -15.23
C GLU A 231 -38.66 -14.48 -16.23
N GLY A 232 -37.67 -13.90 -16.92
CA GLY A 232 -37.89 -12.86 -17.92
C GLY A 232 -38.07 -11.46 -17.35
N LEU A 233 -37.72 -11.22 -16.08
CA LEU A 233 -37.82 -9.88 -15.50
C LEU A 233 -36.74 -8.95 -16.07
N LEU A 234 -37.12 -7.71 -16.37
CA LEU A 234 -36.16 -6.67 -16.79
C LEU A 234 -35.20 -6.34 -15.65
N LEU A 235 -33.91 -6.10 -15.95
CA LEU A 235 -32.88 -5.79 -14.94
C LEU A 235 -33.27 -4.63 -14.01
N ARG A 236 -34.00 -3.63 -14.52
CA ARG A 236 -34.50 -2.52 -13.72
C ARG A 236 -35.56 -2.97 -12.71
N VAL A 237 -36.43 -3.90 -13.08
CA VAL A 237 -37.46 -4.47 -12.19
C VAL A 237 -36.80 -5.32 -11.12
N ILE A 238 -35.80 -6.14 -11.49
CA ILE A 238 -35.00 -6.93 -10.53
C ILE A 238 -34.32 -6.00 -9.51
N ALA A 239 -33.66 -4.94 -10.00
CA ALA A 239 -33.02 -3.95 -9.15
C ALA A 239 -33.99 -3.29 -8.16
N THR A 240 -35.18 -2.89 -8.64
CA THR A 240 -36.22 -2.33 -7.78
C THR A 240 -36.75 -3.35 -6.76
N ARG A 241 -36.97 -4.61 -7.16
CA ARG A 241 -37.48 -5.66 -6.27
C ARG A 241 -36.49 -6.03 -5.16
N LEU A 242 -35.20 -6.01 -5.46
CA LEU A 242 -34.13 -6.29 -4.51
C LEU A 242 -33.64 -5.04 -3.75
N GLY A 243 -34.15 -3.85 -4.06
CA GLY A 243 -33.72 -2.60 -3.42
C GLY A 243 -32.26 -2.22 -3.71
N VAL A 244 -31.69 -2.65 -4.84
CA VAL A 244 -30.28 -2.40 -5.21
C VAL A 244 -30.16 -1.54 -6.46
N HIS A 245 -28.97 -0.97 -6.69
CA HIS A 245 -28.67 -0.29 -7.95
C HIS A 245 -28.57 -1.28 -9.13
N ARG A 246 -29.03 -0.88 -10.32
CA ARG A 246 -29.04 -1.73 -11.53
C ARG A 246 -27.68 -2.34 -11.87
N ASN A 247 -26.59 -1.58 -11.69
CA ASN A 247 -25.25 -2.09 -11.99
C ASN A 247 -24.91 -3.31 -11.12
N ARG A 248 -25.34 -3.31 -9.86
CA ARG A 248 -25.10 -4.45 -8.95
C ARG A 248 -25.81 -5.73 -9.40
N VAL A 249 -26.97 -5.60 -10.05
CA VAL A 249 -27.67 -6.71 -10.70
C VAL A 249 -26.88 -7.20 -11.93
N MET A 250 -26.28 -6.28 -12.70
CA MET A 250 -25.41 -6.67 -13.81
C MET A 250 -24.17 -7.40 -13.33
N ASP A 251 -23.52 -6.89 -12.28
CA ASP A 251 -22.33 -7.50 -11.67
C ASP A 251 -22.64 -8.90 -11.13
N ALA A 252 -23.82 -9.10 -10.51
CA ALA A 252 -24.28 -10.40 -10.06
C ALA A 252 -24.44 -11.40 -11.21
N LEU A 253 -25.03 -10.97 -12.34
CA LEU A 253 -25.17 -11.82 -13.52
C LEU A 253 -23.82 -12.13 -14.15
N ASP A 254 -22.95 -11.14 -14.27
CA ASP A 254 -21.59 -11.32 -14.80
C ASP A 254 -20.82 -12.32 -13.93
N ALA A 255 -20.94 -12.23 -12.60
CA ALA A 255 -20.39 -13.22 -11.67
C ALA A 255 -21.00 -14.62 -11.85
N TRP A 256 -22.31 -14.74 -12.06
CA TRP A 256 -22.99 -16.03 -12.29
C TRP A 256 -22.48 -16.73 -13.54
N TYR A 257 -22.38 -16.00 -14.67
CA TYR A 257 -21.94 -16.53 -15.96
C TYR A 257 -20.43 -16.85 -15.95
N ALA A 258 -19.62 -15.97 -15.36
CA ALA A 258 -18.17 -16.18 -15.23
C ALA A 258 -17.84 -17.46 -14.44
N ARG A 259 -18.58 -17.75 -13.36
CA ARG A 259 -18.40 -18.99 -12.57
C ARG A 259 -18.69 -20.27 -13.37
N ARG A 260 -19.48 -20.18 -14.43
CA ARG A 260 -19.81 -21.29 -15.33
C ARG A 260 -18.97 -21.32 -16.60
N GLY A 261 -18.11 -20.32 -16.80
CA GLY A 261 -17.35 -20.17 -18.05
C GLY A 261 -18.23 -19.86 -19.26
N GLU A 262 -19.43 -19.32 -19.03
CA GLU A 262 -20.38 -18.96 -20.09
C GLU A 262 -20.32 -17.45 -20.37
N GLU A 263 -20.59 -17.04 -21.61
CA GLU A 263 -20.73 -15.62 -21.95
C GLU A 263 -22.16 -15.13 -21.67
N ARG A 264 -22.29 -13.93 -21.09
CA ARG A 264 -23.61 -13.34 -20.83
C ARG A 264 -24.31 -13.00 -22.16
N PRO A 265 -25.58 -13.39 -22.37
CA PRO A 265 -26.35 -13.03 -23.56
C PRO A 265 -26.45 -11.52 -23.76
N ASP A 266 -26.39 -11.04 -25.01
CA ASP A 266 -26.56 -9.62 -25.33
C ASP A 266 -27.94 -9.12 -24.87
N GLY A 267 -27.95 -7.98 -24.17
CA GLY A 267 -29.17 -7.37 -23.64
C GLY A 267 -30.16 -6.94 -24.71
N ARG A 268 -29.72 -6.67 -25.95
CA ARG A 268 -30.63 -6.40 -27.07
C ARG A 268 -31.33 -7.67 -27.53
N GLY A 269 -30.58 -8.76 -27.72
CA GLY A 269 -31.12 -10.07 -28.06
C GLY A 269 -32.08 -10.58 -26.99
N ARG A 270 -31.77 -10.40 -25.70
CA ARG A 270 -32.68 -10.77 -24.62
C ARG A 270 -34.03 -10.03 -24.72
N ARG A 271 -34.01 -8.72 -25.01
CA ARG A 271 -35.22 -7.88 -25.05
C ARG A 271 -36.23 -8.28 -26.13
N THR A 272 -35.81 -8.97 -27.19
CA THR A 272 -36.75 -9.44 -28.23
C THR A 272 -37.58 -10.63 -27.74
N ILE A 273 -37.01 -11.45 -26.85
CA ILE A 273 -37.62 -12.66 -26.28
C ILE A 273 -38.56 -12.33 -25.11
N LEU A 274 -38.38 -11.17 -24.45
CA LEU A 274 -39.20 -10.78 -23.31
C LEU A 274 -40.64 -10.41 -23.71
N THR A 275 -41.61 -11.07 -23.06
CA THR A 275 -43.05 -10.77 -23.17
C THR A 275 -43.36 -9.35 -22.69
N THR A 276 -42.70 -8.90 -21.61
CA THR A 276 -42.89 -7.58 -21.01
C THR A 276 -41.71 -6.66 -21.34
N LYS A 277 -41.88 -5.81 -22.36
CA LYS A 277 -40.80 -4.91 -22.84
C LYS A 277 -40.69 -3.60 -22.05
N GLN A 278 -41.74 -3.23 -21.31
CA GLN A 278 -41.81 -1.96 -20.59
C GLN A 278 -42.08 -2.20 -19.10
N ALA A 279 -41.22 -1.66 -18.23
CA ALA A 279 -41.38 -1.74 -16.78
C ALA A 279 -42.52 -0.84 -16.26
N THR A 280 -42.83 0.23 -16.99
CA THR A 280 -43.93 1.15 -16.69
C THR A 280 -44.50 1.58 -18.02
N VAL A 281 -45.81 1.40 -18.20
CA VAL A 281 -46.52 1.92 -19.37
C VAL A 281 -46.32 3.45 -19.35
N PRO A 282 -45.70 4.05 -20.39
CA PRO A 282 -45.46 5.49 -20.40
C PRO A 282 -46.78 6.23 -20.22
N SER A 283 -46.77 7.32 -19.44
CA SER A 283 -48.00 8.05 -19.09
C SER A 283 -48.81 8.50 -20.30
N MET A 284 -48.16 8.77 -21.44
CA MET A 284 -48.85 9.12 -22.70
C MET A 284 -49.77 8.02 -23.24
N TRP A 285 -49.56 6.76 -22.84
CA TRP A 285 -50.42 5.62 -23.20
C TRP A 285 -51.44 5.29 -22.11
N ARG A 286 -51.40 5.99 -20.96
CA ARG A 286 -52.53 6.00 -20.03
C ARG A 286 -53.58 6.90 -20.67
N LEU A 287 -54.37 6.30 -21.57
CA LEU A 287 -55.64 6.90 -21.98
C LEU A 287 -56.37 7.29 -20.69
N PRO A 288 -56.74 8.57 -20.50
CA PRO A 288 -57.45 9.00 -19.31
C PRO A 288 -58.72 8.16 -19.21
N THR A 289 -58.78 7.27 -18.23
CA THR A 289 -59.86 6.30 -17.99
C THR A 289 -61.19 6.96 -17.60
N GLY A 290 -61.35 8.26 -17.85
CA GLY A 290 -62.56 9.03 -17.60
C GLY A 290 -62.75 10.26 -18.50
N SER A 291 -61.93 10.47 -19.55
CA SER A 291 -62.22 11.57 -20.49
C SER A 291 -63.37 11.13 -21.39
N ARG A 292 -64.60 11.47 -20.98
CA ARG A 292 -65.80 11.42 -21.83
C ARG A 292 -65.39 11.99 -23.19
N ILE A 293 -65.43 11.14 -24.20
CA ILE A 293 -65.30 11.55 -25.59
C ILE A 293 -66.48 12.51 -25.81
N CYS A 294 -66.22 13.82 -25.76
CA CYS A 294 -67.15 14.79 -26.28
C CYS A 294 -67.30 14.45 -27.77
N ARG A 295 -68.42 13.79 -28.11
CA ARG A 295 -68.90 13.69 -29.49
C ARG A 295 -68.93 15.12 -30.01
N ILE A 296 -68.03 15.47 -30.92
CA ILE A 296 -68.18 16.66 -31.76
C ILE A 296 -69.23 16.28 -32.81
N PRO A 297 -70.48 16.77 -32.73
CA PRO A 297 -71.47 16.52 -33.75
C PRO A 297 -71.25 17.55 -34.85
N GLY A 298 -70.87 17.08 -36.04
CA GLY A 298 -70.93 17.88 -37.26
C GLY A 298 -69.62 18.54 -37.67
N ALA A 299 -68.81 17.82 -38.43
CA ALA A 299 -67.90 18.45 -39.38
C ALA A 299 -68.03 17.72 -40.72
N ARG A 300 -68.86 18.30 -41.59
CA ARG A 300 -69.01 17.89 -42.99
C ARG A 300 -67.70 18.16 -43.73
N SER A 301 -67.26 17.15 -44.48
CA SER A 301 -66.72 17.23 -45.85
C SER A 301 -66.30 18.63 -46.33
N ARG A 302 -65.01 18.81 -46.63
CA ARG A 302 -64.58 19.42 -47.90
C ARG A 302 -63.14 19.03 -48.27
N ARG A 303 -63.03 18.61 -49.53
CA ARG A 303 -61.84 18.33 -50.34
C ARG A 303 -60.88 19.53 -50.31
N SER A 304 -59.59 19.28 -50.48
CA SER A 304 -58.69 19.94 -51.45
C SER A 304 -57.25 19.44 -51.29
N ARG A 305 -56.74 18.71 -52.30
CA ARG A 305 -55.30 18.55 -52.57
C ARG A 305 -54.78 19.84 -53.20
N PRO A 306 -53.54 20.25 -52.91
CA PRO A 306 -52.72 20.95 -53.90
C PRO A 306 -51.52 20.09 -54.34
N PRO A 307 -51.07 20.21 -55.60
CA PRO A 307 -49.88 19.56 -56.11
C PRO A 307 -48.63 20.44 -55.94
N GLY A 308 -47.46 19.79 -55.96
CA GLY A 308 -46.19 20.29 -56.51
C GLY A 308 -45.59 21.59 -55.97
N VAL A 309 -44.45 21.48 -55.28
CA VAL A 309 -43.38 22.47 -55.46
C VAL A 309 -42.02 21.79 -55.36
N ASP A 310 -41.27 22.02 -56.42
CA ASP A 310 -39.89 21.66 -56.68
C ASP A 310 -38.91 22.33 -55.71
N GLY A 311 -37.73 21.71 -55.61
CA GLY A 311 -36.43 22.39 -55.72
C GLY A 311 -36.07 23.47 -54.70
N CYS A 312 -35.18 23.11 -53.77
CA CYS A 312 -34.19 24.04 -53.23
C CYS A 312 -32.80 23.37 -53.26
N HIS A 313 -32.10 23.55 -54.39
CA HIS A 313 -30.66 23.76 -54.36
C HIS A 313 -30.38 25.10 -53.69
N GLY A 314 -29.32 25.19 -52.88
CA GLY A 314 -28.75 26.49 -52.55
C GLY A 314 -27.64 26.47 -51.51
N PRO A 315 -26.63 27.35 -51.61
CA PRO A 315 -25.23 27.04 -51.36
C PRO A 315 -24.56 27.95 -50.30
N GLY A 316 -23.27 27.68 -50.03
CA GLY A 316 -22.34 28.63 -49.39
C GLY A 316 -22.53 28.81 -47.89
N GLY A 317 -21.52 29.10 -47.08
CA GLY A 317 -20.14 29.47 -47.29
C GLY A 317 -19.60 30.04 -45.98
N LEU A 318 -18.34 30.44 -46.01
CA LEU A 318 -17.66 31.38 -45.09
C LEU A 318 -17.11 30.83 -43.76
N ALA A 319 -15.81 30.52 -43.86
CA ALA A 319 -14.73 31.07 -43.05
C ALA A 319 -15.08 32.17 -42.03
N ALA A 320 -14.59 32.00 -40.80
CA ALA A 320 -14.20 33.07 -39.88
C ALA A 320 -13.13 32.48 -38.93
N LEU A 321 -11.87 32.82 -39.16
CA LEU A 321 -11.14 33.93 -38.55
C LEU A 321 -10.48 33.52 -37.22
N ALA A 322 -9.16 33.40 -37.31
CA ALA A 322 -8.23 33.45 -36.21
C ALA A 322 -8.43 34.75 -35.42
N HIS A 323 -8.51 34.64 -34.10
CA HIS A 323 -8.29 35.75 -33.21
C HIS A 323 -7.09 35.42 -32.34
N GLU A 324 -5.94 35.92 -32.77
CA GLU A 324 -4.85 36.26 -31.88
C GLU A 324 -5.34 37.34 -30.93
N SER A 325 -5.07 37.15 -29.64
CA SER A 325 -5.23 38.18 -28.62
C SER A 325 -4.04 38.04 -27.70
N GLY A 326 -2.99 38.78 -28.06
CA GLY A 326 -1.91 39.09 -27.15
C GLY A 326 -2.45 39.86 -25.96
N VAL A 327 -2.08 39.40 -24.78
CA VAL A 327 -2.18 40.20 -23.56
C VAL A 327 -0.78 40.26 -22.98
N ASP A 328 -0.17 41.43 -23.19
CA ASP A 328 0.98 41.94 -22.47
C ASP A 328 0.79 41.75 -20.96
N ARG A 329 1.78 41.13 -20.31
CA ARG A 329 1.95 41.19 -18.86
C ARG A 329 3.30 41.80 -18.53
N PRO A 330 3.35 42.80 -17.63
CA PRO A 330 4.57 43.54 -17.34
C PRO A 330 5.51 42.75 -16.42
N GLY A 331 6.78 42.88 -16.75
CA GLY A 331 8.00 42.81 -15.94
C GLY A 331 7.95 42.15 -14.55
N ARG A 332 8.73 41.08 -14.42
CA ARG A 332 9.27 40.62 -13.13
C ARG A 332 10.80 40.70 -13.17
N PRO A 333 11.46 41.25 -12.13
CA PRO A 333 12.88 41.58 -12.16
C PRO A 333 13.76 40.33 -12.00
N GLY A 334 14.94 40.41 -12.62
CA GLY A 334 15.90 39.34 -12.78
C GLY A 334 16.42 38.74 -11.48
N GLY A 335 16.36 37.40 -11.42
CA GLY A 335 17.14 36.57 -10.51
C GLY A 335 18.35 36.01 -11.24
N ALA A 336 19.50 36.09 -10.59
CA ALA A 336 20.83 35.75 -11.08
C ALA A 336 20.95 34.35 -11.72
N LYS A 337 21.66 34.28 -12.85
CA LYS A 337 22.12 33.05 -13.48
C LYS A 337 23.19 32.39 -12.59
N GLY A 338 22.78 31.43 -11.77
CA GLY A 338 23.68 30.44 -11.19
C GLY A 338 24.00 29.37 -12.24
N ALA A 339 25.30 29.16 -12.51
CA ALA A 339 25.79 28.10 -13.38
C ALA A 339 25.35 26.71 -12.87
N PRO A 340 25.04 25.75 -13.77
CA PRO A 340 24.76 24.38 -13.35
C PRO A 340 26.03 23.72 -12.79
N PRO A 341 25.95 22.95 -11.69
CA PRO A 341 27.09 22.19 -11.20
C PRO A 341 27.45 21.10 -12.22
N ALA A 342 28.76 20.93 -12.43
CA ALA A 342 29.34 19.92 -13.29
C ALA A 342 28.84 18.52 -12.92
N ALA A 343 28.38 17.77 -13.93
CA ALA A 343 28.06 16.36 -13.80
C ALA A 343 29.33 15.60 -13.38
N GLN A 344 29.33 15.06 -12.16
CA GLN A 344 30.31 14.07 -11.75
C GLN A 344 30.07 12.80 -12.55
N GLN A 345 31.01 12.50 -13.44
CA GLN A 345 31.09 11.21 -14.13
C GLN A 345 31.38 10.13 -13.08
N ALA A 346 30.52 9.11 -13.05
CA ALA A 346 30.78 7.90 -12.28
C ALA A 346 32.04 7.20 -12.83
N PRO A 347 32.92 6.65 -11.96
CA PRO A 347 34.08 5.90 -12.40
C PRO A 347 33.66 4.61 -13.13
N PRO A 348 34.45 4.15 -14.12
CA PRO A 348 34.17 2.92 -14.84
C PRO A 348 34.23 1.71 -13.91
N VAL A 349 33.18 0.88 -13.98
CA VAL A 349 33.11 -0.44 -13.34
C VAL A 349 34.14 -1.35 -14.01
N ALA A 350 35.06 -1.89 -13.23
CA ALA A 350 36.03 -2.87 -13.69
C ALA A 350 35.32 -4.19 -14.05
N PRO A 351 35.74 -4.91 -15.10
CA PRO A 351 35.16 -6.21 -15.44
C PRO A 351 35.55 -7.28 -14.42
N ASP A 352 34.55 -8.06 -14.00
CA ASP A 352 34.67 -9.22 -13.14
C ASP A 352 35.67 -10.24 -13.71
N SER A 353 36.76 -10.47 -12.96
CA SER A 353 37.66 -11.59 -13.12
C SER A 353 36.96 -12.87 -12.66
N VAL A 354 36.61 -13.71 -13.63
CA VAL A 354 36.04 -15.05 -13.44
C VAL A 354 37.20 -16.00 -13.11
N ASP A 355 37.46 -16.25 -11.83
CA ASP A 355 38.36 -17.32 -11.41
C ASP A 355 37.62 -18.66 -11.46
N ALA A 356 37.97 -19.44 -12.48
CA ALA A 356 37.60 -20.83 -12.62
C ALA A 356 38.56 -21.71 -11.79
N THR A 357 38.11 -22.16 -10.63
CA THR A 357 38.69 -23.32 -9.95
C THR A 357 37.63 -24.39 -9.74
N GLY A 358 37.50 -25.26 -10.75
CA GLY A 358 36.76 -26.50 -10.66
C GLY A 358 37.54 -27.52 -9.83
N GLY A 359 37.17 -27.68 -8.56
CA GLY A 359 37.61 -28.77 -7.71
C GLY A 359 36.86 -30.06 -8.04
N ARG A 360 37.59 -31.08 -8.47
CA ARG A 360 37.12 -32.44 -8.75
C ARG A 360 37.03 -33.21 -7.41
N PRO A 361 35.91 -33.86 -7.05
CA PRO A 361 35.85 -34.67 -5.84
C PRO A 361 36.63 -35.99 -6.01
N PRO A 362 37.23 -36.53 -4.93
CA PRO A 362 37.94 -37.80 -4.95
C PRO A 362 36.97 -39.00 -5.00
N PRO A 363 37.42 -40.16 -5.51
CA PRO A 363 36.60 -41.36 -5.57
C PRO A 363 36.41 -41.98 -4.18
N GLU A 364 35.19 -42.42 -3.92
CA GLU A 364 34.79 -43.21 -2.76
C GLU A 364 35.49 -44.59 -2.78
N GLN A 365 35.94 -45.03 -1.61
CA GLN A 365 36.32 -46.41 -1.31
C GLN A 365 35.29 -47.03 -0.38
#